data_AF-A0A963RW92-F1
#
_entry.id   AF-A0A963RW92-F1
#
_cell.length_a   1.000
_cell.length_b   1.000
_cell.length_c   1.000
_cell.angle_alpha   90.00
_cell.angle_beta   90.00
_cell.angle_gamma   90.00
#
_symmetry.space_group_name_H-M   'P 1'
#
loop_
_entity.id
_entity.type
_entity.pdbx_description
1 polymer ?
#
loop_
_entity_poly.entity_id
_entity_poly.type
_entity_poly.pdbx_seq_one_letter_code
_entity_poly.pdbx_strand_id
1 'polypeptide(L)'
;MAFKMDGEIVLPASREEVWAGLNDPNVLRRCIQGCRKMEKIGDSSFTAEVQMKIGPVLSVFNGKVDLLDLDPPNGYRIEGKGDGGAAGFAKGGATVKLSESEGGTLLRYDVNADIGGRLAQMGGRLINGVAKKQADLFFENFATQFGKVSGEAADTAAAVGAPAGPPASVMQAGSSAAGGKSTTPWMWLVALAVAVEAGFLLGRSDAGGPWVVAMIALALVSAGAGFRAGRG
;
A
#
# COMPACT_ATOMS: atom_id res chain seq x y z
N MET A 1 -8.45 -15.47 6.41
CA MET A 1 -9.81 -14.89 6.47
C MET A 1 -10.28 -14.75 5.04
N ALA A 2 -11.42 -15.35 4.70
CA ALA A 2 -12.04 -15.15 3.40
C ALA A 2 -12.55 -13.70 3.27
N PHE A 3 -12.35 -13.15 2.08
CA PHE A 3 -12.75 -11.82 1.64
C PHE A 3 -13.47 -11.97 0.30
N LYS A 4 -14.55 -11.21 0.12
CA LYS A 4 -15.31 -11.13 -1.12
C LYS A 4 -15.68 -9.69 -1.42
N MET A 5 -15.70 -9.32 -2.69
CA MET A 5 -16.14 -8.01 -3.16
C MET A 5 -16.51 -8.08 -4.63
N ASP A 6 -17.77 -7.76 -4.95
CA ASP A 6 -18.26 -7.56 -6.30
C ASP A 6 -18.48 -6.07 -6.60
N GLY A 7 -18.70 -5.75 -7.86
CA GLY A 7 -19.06 -4.40 -8.29
C GLY A 7 -19.26 -4.26 -9.80
N GLU A 8 -19.92 -3.18 -10.18
CA GLU A 8 -20.17 -2.82 -11.58
C GLU A 8 -19.84 -1.34 -11.80
N ILE A 9 -19.29 -0.99 -12.98
CA ILE A 9 -19.00 0.38 -13.37
C ILE A 9 -19.13 0.55 -14.88
N VAL A 10 -19.72 1.67 -15.31
CA VAL A 10 -19.73 2.07 -16.73
C VAL A 10 -18.49 2.92 -17.00
N LEU A 11 -17.67 2.48 -17.95
CA LEU A 11 -16.46 3.13 -18.41
C LEU A 11 -16.71 3.80 -19.77
N PRO A 12 -16.24 5.04 -19.98
CA PRO A 12 -16.59 5.85 -21.15
C PRO A 12 -15.69 5.57 -22.36
N ALA A 13 -15.61 4.31 -22.74
CA ALA A 13 -14.77 3.82 -23.83
C ALA A 13 -15.36 2.56 -24.46
N SER A 14 -14.91 2.22 -25.66
CA SER A 14 -15.22 0.94 -26.31
C SER A 14 -14.69 -0.25 -25.50
N ARG A 15 -15.22 -1.45 -25.75
CA ARG A 15 -14.78 -2.66 -25.03
C ARG A 15 -13.32 -2.98 -25.35
N GLU A 16 -12.90 -2.68 -26.57
CA GLU A 16 -11.57 -2.83 -27.11
C GLU A 16 -10.57 -1.90 -26.40
N GLU A 17 -10.94 -0.62 -26.17
CA GLU A 17 -10.12 0.33 -25.42
C GLU A 17 -10.02 -0.04 -23.93
N VAL A 18 -11.14 -0.41 -23.31
CA VAL A 18 -11.16 -0.89 -21.92
C VAL A 18 -10.30 -2.15 -21.78
N TRP A 19 -10.44 -3.11 -22.69
CA TRP A 19 -9.63 -4.31 -22.72
C TRP A 19 -8.14 -4.00 -22.86
N ALA A 20 -7.76 -3.14 -23.80
CA ALA A 20 -6.38 -2.73 -24.00
C ALA A 20 -5.81 -2.05 -22.75
N GLY A 21 -6.55 -1.13 -22.13
CA GLY A 21 -6.15 -0.44 -20.90
C GLY A 21 -5.99 -1.38 -19.71
N LEU A 22 -6.89 -2.36 -19.53
CA LEU A 22 -6.81 -3.37 -18.47
C LEU A 22 -5.61 -4.32 -18.62
N ASN A 23 -5.00 -4.38 -19.82
CA ASN A 23 -3.87 -5.25 -20.14
C ASN A 23 -2.55 -4.50 -20.42
N ASP A 24 -2.54 -3.15 -20.35
CA ASP A 24 -1.32 -2.34 -20.46
C ASP A 24 -0.70 -2.08 -19.07
N PRO A 25 0.52 -2.58 -18.79
CA PRO A 25 1.19 -2.36 -17.51
C PRO A 25 1.40 -0.87 -17.18
N ASN A 26 1.51 0.01 -18.18
CA ASN A 26 1.69 1.45 -17.96
C ASN A 26 0.39 2.12 -17.53
N VAL A 27 -0.76 1.70 -18.09
CA VAL A 27 -2.08 2.15 -17.65
C VAL A 27 -2.34 1.65 -16.23
N LEU A 28 -2.21 0.35 -15.98
CA LEU A 28 -2.41 -0.25 -14.66
C LEU A 28 -1.54 0.43 -13.58
N ARG A 29 -0.28 0.73 -13.88
CA ARG A 29 0.63 1.47 -12.99
C ARG A 29 0.09 2.84 -12.60
N ARG A 30 -0.53 3.58 -13.52
CA ARG A 30 -1.08 4.93 -13.25
C ARG A 30 -2.36 4.86 -12.42
N CYS A 31 -3.14 3.79 -12.57
CA CYS A 31 -4.44 3.66 -11.90
C CYS A 31 -4.34 3.07 -10.49
N ILE A 32 -3.38 2.18 -10.23
CA ILE A 32 -3.18 1.55 -8.92
C ILE A 32 -2.44 2.50 -7.98
N GLN A 33 -3.12 2.99 -6.94
CA GLN A 33 -2.51 3.89 -5.95
C GLN A 33 -1.31 3.22 -5.26
N GLY A 34 -0.19 3.94 -5.19
CA GLY A 34 1.03 3.45 -4.53
C GLY A 34 1.82 2.42 -5.35
N CYS A 35 1.44 2.15 -6.60
CA CYS A 35 2.18 1.28 -7.51
C CYS A 35 3.56 1.87 -7.84
N ARG A 36 4.62 1.28 -7.26
CA ARG A 36 6.02 1.64 -7.51
C ARG A 36 6.60 0.92 -8.73
N LYS A 37 6.16 -0.31 -8.98
CA LYS A 37 6.58 -1.16 -10.10
C LYS A 37 5.38 -1.92 -10.66
N MET A 38 5.31 -2.03 -11.98
CA MET A 38 4.37 -2.87 -12.71
C MET A 38 5.10 -3.37 -13.95
N GLU A 39 5.15 -4.68 -14.12
CA GLU A 39 5.83 -5.35 -15.23
C GLU A 39 4.95 -6.47 -15.74
N LYS A 40 4.84 -6.59 -17.08
CA LYS A 40 4.25 -7.76 -17.71
C LYS A 40 5.34 -8.83 -17.86
N ILE A 41 5.04 -10.06 -17.45
CA ILE A 41 5.93 -11.23 -17.55
C ILE A 41 5.28 -12.23 -18.51
N GLY A 42 5.84 -12.38 -19.71
CA GLY A 42 5.22 -13.17 -20.77
C GLY A 42 3.88 -12.59 -21.23
N ASP A 43 2.99 -13.43 -21.78
CA ASP A 43 1.78 -12.96 -22.45
C ASP A 43 0.59 -12.72 -21.51
N SER A 44 0.57 -13.41 -20.37
CA SER A 44 -0.60 -13.49 -19.48
C SER A 44 -0.27 -13.36 -17.99
N SER A 45 0.91 -12.89 -17.60
CA SER A 45 1.27 -12.66 -16.20
C SER A 45 1.79 -11.25 -15.96
N PHE A 46 1.66 -10.77 -14.72
CA PHE A 46 2.15 -9.48 -14.27
C PHE A 46 2.80 -9.60 -12.89
N THR A 47 3.76 -8.74 -12.61
CA THR A 47 4.27 -8.49 -11.26
C THR A 47 4.20 -7.02 -10.91
N ALA A 48 3.83 -6.74 -9.66
CA ALA A 48 3.69 -5.38 -9.16
C ALA A 48 4.33 -5.20 -7.79
N GLU A 49 4.87 -4.01 -7.53
CA GLU A 49 5.26 -3.56 -6.20
C GLU A 49 4.38 -2.39 -5.81
N VAL A 50 3.59 -2.53 -4.74
CA VAL A 50 2.59 -1.55 -4.31
C VAL A 50 2.82 -1.16 -2.85
N GLN A 51 3.08 0.11 -2.59
CA GLN A 51 3.16 0.64 -1.23
C GLN A 51 1.79 1.14 -0.78
N MET A 52 1.24 0.53 0.27
CA MET A 52 -0.09 0.88 0.80
C MET A 52 -0.06 1.08 2.32
N LYS A 53 -0.88 2.02 2.80
CA LYS A 53 -1.11 2.27 4.23
C LYS A 53 -2.47 1.71 4.64
N ILE A 54 -2.47 0.75 5.54
CA ILE A 54 -3.64 0.03 6.03
C ILE A 54 -3.71 0.26 7.54
N GLY A 55 -4.53 1.24 7.95
CA GLY A 55 -4.56 1.73 9.33
C GLY A 55 -3.19 2.24 9.80
N PRO A 56 -2.61 1.71 10.91
CA PRO A 56 -1.28 2.07 11.38
C PRO A 56 -0.13 1.43 10.57
N VAL A 57 -0.42 0.45 9.72
CA VAL A 57 0.60 -0.32 8.98
C VAL A 57 0.86 0.32 7.63
N LEU A 58 2.08 0.86 7.43
CA LEU A 58 2.62 1.17 6.11
C LEU A 58 3.45 -0.03 5.65
N SER A 59 3.18 -0.58 4.47
CA SER A 59 3.93 -1.72 3.94
C SER A 59 4.01 -1.72 2.43
N VAL A 60 4.97 -2.48 1.92
CA VAL A 60 5.21 -2.70 0.49
C VAL A 60 4.76 -4.13 0.19
N PHE A 61 3.87 -4.27 -0.79
CA PHE A 61 3.32 -5.54 -1.23
C PHE A 61 3.91 -5.91 -2.59
N ASN A 62 4.54 -7.08 -2.66
CA ASN A 62 5.02 -7.67 -3.91
C ASN A 62 3.95 -8.65 -4.41
N GLY A 63 3.35 -8.32 -5.55
CA GLY A 63 2.28 -9.10 -6.17
C GLY A 63 2.77 -9.85 -7.41
N LYS A 64 2.31 -11.09 -7.58
CA LYS A 64 2.23 -11.75 -8.89
C LYS A 64 0.76 -11.99 -9.22
N VAL A 65 0.39 -11.71 -10.48
CA VAL A 65 -0.92 -11.95 -11.06
C VAL A 65 -0.77 -12.78 -12.32
N ASP A 66 -1.66 -13.74 -12.52
CA ASP A 66 -1.78 -14.59 -13.71
C ASP A 66 -3.20 -14.43 -14.28
N LEU A 67 -3.31 -14.21 -15.58
CA LEU A 67 -4.55 -14.09 -16.33
C LEU A 67 -4.92 -15.44 -16.95
N LEU A 68 -6.16 -15.84 -16.77
CA LEU A 68 -6.69 -17.15 -17.10
C LEU A 68 -8.03 -16.97 -17.83
N ASP A 69 -8.44 -17.97 -18.61
CA ASP A 69 -9.75 -18.00 -19.27
C ASP A 69 -10.01 -16.72 -20.11
N LEU A 70 -8.99 -16.29 -20.86
CA LEU A 70 -8.99 -15.07 -21.68
C LEU A 70 -10.00 -15.18 -22.85
N ASP A 71 -10.98 -14.28 -22.87
CA ASP A 71 -11.97 -14.11 -23.94
C ASP A 71 -11.96 -12.64 -24.40
N PRO A 72 -11.07 -12.22 -25.31
CA PRO A 72 -10.96 -10.82 -25.72
C PRO A 72 -12.08 -10.40 -26.68
N PRO A 73 -12.73 -9.22 -26.51
CA PRO A 73 -12.60 -8.23 -25.44
C PRO A 73 -13.69 -8.38 -24.35
N ASN A 74 -14.23 -9.58 -24.15
CA ASN A 74 -15.40 -9.86 -23.31
C ASN A 74 -15.08 -10.09 -21.83
N GLY A 75 -13.90 -10.62 -21.48
CA GLY A 75 -13.56 -10.87 -20.08
C GLY A 75 -12.41 -11.87 -19.86
N TYR A 76 -12.08 -12.08 -18.59
CA TYR A 76 -11.10 -13.08 -18.14
C TYR A 76 -11.21 -13.32 -16.64
N ARG A 77 -10.51 -14.35 -16.18
CA ARG A 77 -10.28 -14.60 -14.76
C ARG A 77 -8.85 -14.21 -14.37
N ILE A 78 -8.71 -13.71 -13.16
CA ILE A 78 -7.47 -13.28 -12.54
C ILE A 78 -7.18 -14.25 -11.40
N GLU A 79 -5.98 -14.77 -11.29
CA GLU A 79 -5.44 -15.34 -10.06
C GLU A 79 -4.24 -14.51 -9.58
N GLY A 80 -4.14 -14.30 -8.28
CA GLY A 80 -3.14 -13.41 -7.71
C GLY A 80 -2.67 -13.81 -6.32
N LYS A 81 -1.42 -13.46 -6.03
CA LYS A 81 -0.79 -13.54 -4.70
C LYS A 81 -0.03 -12.25 -4.44
N GLY A 82 -0.27 -11.63 -3.28
CA GLY A 82 0.47 -10.48 -2.79
C GLY A 82 1.09 -10.78 -1.42
N ASP A 83 2.39 -10.55 -1.30
CA ASP A 83 3.15 -10.70 -0.05
C ASP A 83 3.61 -9.32 0.46
N GLY A 84 3.25 -8.99 1.70
CA GLY A 84 3.66 -7.77 2.41
C GLY A 84 4.60 -8.05 3.59
N GLY A 85 5.30 -9.19 3.58
CA GLY A 85 6.16 -9.67 4.65
C GLY A 85 5.46 -9.67 6.00
N ALA A 86 5.98 -8.87 6.94
CA ALA A 86 5.45 -8.78 8.31
C ALA A 86 4.00 -8.24 8.39
N ALA A 87 3.47 -7.58 7.36
CA ALA A 87 2.06 -7.22 7.29
C ALA A 87 1.17 -8.46 7.09
N GLY A 88 1.64 -9.47 6.37
CA GLY A 88 0.86 -10.62 5.94
C GLY A 88 0.73 -10.71 4.42
N PHE A 89 -0.26 -11.47 3.96
CA PHE A 89 -0.42 -11.80 2.54
C PHE A 89 -1.89 -11.80 2.13
N ALA A 90 -2.13 -11.76 0.82
CA ALA A 90 -3.40 -12.06 0.19
C ALA A 90 -3.18 -13.06 -0.95
N LYS A 91 -4.04 -14.08 -1.07
CA LYS A 91 -4.10 -14.98 -2.23
C LYS A 91 -5.55 -15.06 -2.69
N GLY A 92 -5.83 -14.92 -3.97
CA GLY A 92 -7.20 -14.98 -4.46
C GLY A 92 -7.29 -14.86 -5.97
N GLY A 93 -8.46 -14.44 -6.42
CA GLY A 93 -8.73 -14.16 -7.81
C GLY A 93 -9.93 -13.25 -8.00
N ALA A 94 -10.14 -12.85 -9.24
CA ALA A 94 -11.31 -12.09 -9.66
C ALA A 94 -11.82 -12.59 -11.01
N THR A 95 -13.13 -12.55 -11.24
CA THR A 95 -13.70 -12.68 -12.59
C THR A 95 -14.04 -11.30 -13.09
N VAL A 96 -13.62 -10.94 -14.31
CA VAL A 96 -13.92 -9.66 -14.97
C VAL A 96 -14.73 -9.94 -16.24
N LYS A 97 -15.81 -9.18 -16.44
CA LYS A 97 -16.65 -9.22 -17.64
C LYS A 97 -16.90 -7.81 -18.17
N LEU A 98 -16.84 -7.65 -19.48
CA LEU A 98 -17.06 -6.43 -20.23
C LEU A 98 -18.25 -6.63 -21.17
N SER A 99 -19.26 -5.77 -21.08
CA SER A 99 -20.40 -5.74 -21.98
C SER A 99 -20.69 -4.32 -22.45
N GLU A 100 -21.38 -4.17 -23.57
CA GLU A 100 -21.78 -2.87 -24.10
C GLU A 100 -22.81 -2.19 -23.19
N SER A 101 -22.80 -0.87 -23.17
CA SER A 101 -23.69 -0.02 -22.38
C SER A 101 -23.88 1.32 -23.08
N GLU A 102 -24.99 2.01 -22.81
CA GLU A 102 -25.32 3.31 -23.43
C GLU A 102 -24.24 4.39 -23.16
N GLY A 103 -23.51 4.26 -22.05
CA GLY A 103 -22.36 5.12 -21.70
C GLY A 103 -20.98 4.57 -22.07
N GLY A 104 -20.89 3.52 -22.89
CA GLY A 104 -19.62 2.87 -23.28
C GLY A 104 -19.57 1.39 -22.90
N THR A 105 -18.70 1.03 -21.95
CA THR A 105 -18.49 -0.35 -21.52
C THR A 105 -18.91 -0.55 -20.07
N LEU A 106 -19.85 -1.46 -19.81
CA LEU A 106 -20.13 -1.95 -18.47
C LEU A 106 -19.08 -3.00 -18.09
N LEU A 107 -18.25 -2.67 -17.11
CA LEU A 107 -17.32 -3.59 -16.46
C LEU A 107 -17.95 -4.14 -15.19
N ARG A 108 -18.04 -5.47 -15.09
CA ARG A 108 -18.48 -6.21 -13.90
C ARG A 108 -17.31 -7.01 -13.35
N TYR A 109 -17.17 -7.05 -12.02
CA TYR A 109 -16.17 -7.88 -11.36
C TYR A 109 -16.72 -8.60 -10.13
N ASP A 110 -16.17 -9.78 -9.85
CA ASP A 110 -16.39 -10.56 -8.62
C ASP A 110 -15.04 -11.03 -8.09
N VAL A 111 -14.65 -10.58 -6.88
CA VAL A 111 -13.37 -10.90 -6.22
C VAL A 111 -13.59 -11.89 -5.09
N ASN A 112 -12.76 -12.93 -5.03
CA ASN A 112 -12.68 -13.86 -3.90
C ASN A 112 -11.20 -14.01 -3.48
N ALA A 113 -10.88 -13.77 -2.21
CA ALA A 113 -9.51 -13.89 -1.71
C ALA A 113 -9.43 -14.36 -0.26
N ASP A 114 -8.31 -15.00 0.08
CA ASP A 114 -7.88 -15.30 1.44
C ASP A 114 -6.79 -14.34 1.88
N ILE A 115 -7.06 -13.62 2.97
CA ILE A 115 -6.12 -12.69 3.60
C ILE A 115 -5.55 -13.34 4.87
N GLY A 116 -4.24 -13.27 5.06
CA GLY A 116 -3.51 -13.89 6.17
C GLY A 116 -2.51 -12.95 6.85
N GLY A 117 -1.87 -13.44 7.92
CA GLY A 117 -0.91 -12.67 8.73
C GLY A 117 -1.58 -11.56 9.56
N ARG A 118 -0.84 -10.49 9.83
CA ARG A 118 -1.32 -9.36 10.68
C ARG A 118 -2.47 -8.59 10.04
N LEU A 119 -2.58 -8.56 8.71
CA LEU A 119 -3.71 -7.99 7.99
C LEU A 119 -5.04 -8.62 8.40
N ALA A 120 -5.11 -9.95 8.48
CA ALA A 120 -6.32 -10.66 8.89
C ALA A 120 -6.78 -10.31 10.32
N GLN A 121 -5.85 -9.85 11.17
CA GLN A 121 -6.13 -9.43 12.55
C GLN A 121 -6.74 -8.03 12.64
N MET A 122 -6.71 -7.23 11.57
CA MET A 122 -7.32 -5.88 11.52
C MET A 122 -8.86 -5.91 11.40
N GLY A 123 -9.43 -7.08 11.10
CA GLY A 123 -10.87 -7.29 10.97
C GLY A 123 -11.45 -6.87 9.61
N GLY A 124 -12.50 -7.58 9.19
CA GLY A 124 -13.10 -7.43 7.86
C GLY A 124 -13.59 -6.01 7.54
N ARG A 125 -14.12 -5.26 8.51
CA ARG A 125 -14.62 -3.89 8.27
C ARG A 125 -13.53 -2.94 7.76
N LEU A 126 -12.33 -3.01 8.31
CA LEU A 126 -11.21 -2.15 7.88
C LEU A 126 -10.70 -2.59 6.50
N ILE A 127 -10.53 -3.90 6.31
CA ILE A 127 -10.11 -4.51 5.03
C ILE A 127 -11.08 -4.11 3.91
N ASN A 128 -12.39 -4.28 4.11
CA ASN A 128 -13.42 -3.96 3.13
C ASN A 128 -13.43 -2.47 2.78
N GLY A 129 -13.25 -1.59 3.78
CA GLY A 129 -13.16 -0.14 3.54
C GLY A 129 -11.94 0.27 2.71
N VAL A 130 -10.78 -0.36 2.96
CA VAL A 130 -9.56 -0.12 2.16
C VAL A 130 -9.70 -0.70 0.75
N ALA A 131 -10.20 -1.94 0.62
CA ALA A 131 -10.38 -2.59 -0.68
C ALA A 131 -11.36 -1.83 -1.56
N LYS A 132 -12.52 -1.42 -1.02
CA LYS A 132 -13.49 -0.58 -1.74
C LYS A 132 -12.85 0.74 -2.18
N LYS A 133 -12.22 1.48 -1.27
CA LYS A 133 -11.53 2.73 -1.61
C LYS A 133 -10.47 2.54 -2.70
N GLN A 134 -9.75 1.42 -2.69
CA GLN A 134 -8.74 1.12 -3.69
C GLN A 134 -9.34 0.80 -5.06
N ALA A 135 -10.51 0.14 -5.10
CA ALA A 135 -11.27 -0.10 -6.33
C ALA A 135 -11.87 1.21 -6.89
N ASP A 136 -12.51 2.01 -6.03
CA ASP A 136 -13.08 3.32 -6.40
C ASP A 136 -11.99 4.22 -7.04
N LEU A 137 -10.85 4.40 -6.36
CA LEU A 137 -9.71 5.16 -6.89
C LEU A 137 -9.09 4.55 -8.16
N PHE A 138 -9.08 3.21 -8.29
CA PHE A 138 -8.57 2.57 -9.50
C PHE A 138 -9.44 2.94 -10.69
N PHE A 139 -10.76 2.80 -10.59
CA PHE A 139 -11.66 3.07 -11.70
C PHE A 139 -11.82 4.56 -12.00
N GLU A 140 -11.77 5.44 -10.99
CA GLU A 140 -11.66 6.89 -11.20
C GLU A 140 -10.45 7.22 -12.08
N ASN A 141 -9.25 6.77 -11.68
CA ASN A 141 -8.03 6.98 -12.45
C ASN A 141 -8.09 6.30 -13.83
N PHE A 142 -8.70 5.11 -13.94
CA PHE A 142 -8.81 4.35 -15.19
C PHE A 142 -9.73 5.04 -16.19
N ALA A 143 -10.88 5.56 -15.75
CA ALA A 143 -11.78 6.35 -16.59
C ALA A 143 -11.08 7.58 -17.18
N THR A 144 -10.19 8.25 -16.43
CA THR A 144 -9.42 9.39 -16.97
C THR A 144 -8.48 9.04 -18.12
N GLN A 145 -8.11 7.76 -18.30
CA GLN A 145 -7.21 7.34 -19.38
C GLN A 145 -7.87 7.39 -20.76
N PHE A 146 -9.21 7.38 -20.82
CA PHE A 146 -9.99 7.40 -22.06
C PHE A 146 -10.42 8.81 -22.48
N GLY A 147 -10.04 9.83 -21.71
CA GLY A 147 -10.46 11.22 -21.92
C GLY A 147 -11.68 11.62 -21.11
N LYS A 148 -11.98 12.92 -21.09
CA LYS A 148 -13.09 13.46 -20.28
C LYS A 148 -14.45 13.12 -20.90
N VAL A 149 -15.29 12.44 -20.12
CA VAL A 149 -16.75 12.57 -20.28
C VAL A 149 -17.14 13.99 -19.88
N SER A 150 -17.58 14.78 -20.86
CA SER A 150 -18.52 15.86 -20.57
C SER A 150 -19.87 15.23 -20.26
N GLY A 151 -20.23 15.17 -18.99
CA GLY A 151 -21.45 14.50 -18.52
C GLY A 151 -21.69 14.79 -17.05
N GLU A 152 -22.38 15.90 -16.80
CA GLU A 152 -22.82 16.32 -15.47
C GLU A 152 -23.76 15.29 -14.84
N ALA A 153 -23.41 14.79 -13.65
CA ALA A 153 -24.33 14.10 -12.75
C ALA A 153 -24.44 14.96 -11.48
N ALA A 154 -25.53 15.72 -11.42
CA ALA A 154 -25.75 16.70 -10.36
C ALA A 154 -26.03 16.07 -8.99
N ASP A 155 -25.64 16.83 -7.97
CA ASP A 155 -26.15 16.88 -6.60
C ASP A 155 -27.42 16.05 -6.27
N THR A 156 -27.29 15.15 -5.31
CA THR A 156 -28.30 14.94 -4.25
C THR A 156 -27.63 14.34 -3.02
N ALA A 157 -27.39 15.15 -1.98
CA ALA A 157 -27.83 14.88 -0.59
C ALA A 157 -27.16 15.80 0.45
N ALA A 158 -27.80 16.93 0.74
CA ALA A 158 -27.88 17.39 2.13
C ALA A 158 -28.77 16.40 2.95
N ALA A 159 -28.81 16.33 4.27
CA ALA A 159 -28.37 17.27 5.31
C ALA A 159 -28.13 16.52 6.65
N VAL A 160 -28.39 17.19 7.79
CA VAL A 160 -28.29 16.76 9.20
C VAL A 160 -26.86 16.79 9.77
N GLY A 161 -26.56 17.56 10.81
CA GLY A 161 -27.37 18.54 11.55
C GLY A 161 -26.69 18.91 12.87
N ALA A 162 -26.44 20.20 13.10
CA ALA A 162 -25.93 20.68 14.39
C ALA A 162 -27.04 20.71 15.46
N PRO A 163 -26.67 20.70 16.76
CA PRO A 163 -26.99 21.90 17.53
C PRO A 163 -25.85 22.41 18.44
N ALA A 164 -25.93 23.70 18.79
CA ALA A 164 -25.19 24.36 19.88
C ALA A 164 -25.78 23.95 21.27
N GLY A 165 -25.23 24.29 22.45
CA GLY A 165 -24.17 25.24 22.82
C GLY A 165 -23.82 25.20 24.34
N PRO A 166 -23.05 26.18 24.87
CA PRO A 166 -22.27 26.12 26.14
C PRO A 166 -23.03 26.79 27.35
N PRO A 167 -22.45 27.22 28.52
CA PRO A 167 -21.04 27.38 29.00
C PRO A 167 -20.81 26.85 30.47
N ALA A 168 -19.86 27.22 31.36
CA ALA A 168 -18.80 28.27 31.42
C ALA A 168 -17.66 27.96 32.44
N SER A 169 -16.51 28.66 32.32
CA SER A 169 -15.53 29.02 33.39
C SER A 169 -14.68 27.88 34.05
N VAL A 170 -13.47 28.09 34.60
CA VAL A 170 -12.81 29.29 35.18
C VAL A 170 -11.26 29.31 34.95
N MET A 171 -10.63 30.43 35.33
CA MET A 171 -9.20 30.75 35.60
C MET A 171 -8.27 29.61 36.12
N GLN A 172 -6.91 29.68 36.10
CA GLN A 172 -6.01 30.85 36.12
C GLN A 172 -4.56 30.57 35.61
N ALA A 173 -3.88 31.67 35.30
CA ALA A 173 -2.44 31.95 35.07
C ALA A 173 -1.31 30.95 35.43
N GLY A 174 -0.23 31.03 34.62
CA GLY A 174 1.11 31.36 35.14
C GLY A 174 2.25 30.35 34.93
N SER A 175 3.21 30.65 34.05
CA SER A 175 4.59 31.05 34.45
C SER A 175 5.55 31.08 33.25
N SER A 176 6.65 31.82 33.39
CA SER A 176 7.74 32.00 32.42
C SER A 176 8.91 31.08 32.74
N ALA A 177 9.65 30.62 31.72
CA ALA A 177 11.13 30.68 31.63
C ALA A 177 11.70 29.78 30.52
N ALA A 178 12.86 30.15 29.99
CA ALA A 178 13.64 29.36 29.04
C ALA A 178 14.50 28.28 29.73
N GLY A 179 14.83 27.21 29.01
CA GLY A 179 15.78 26.18 29.44
C GLY A 179 15.86 25.04 28.44
N GLY A 180 17.02 24.85 27.79
CA GLY A 180 17.18 23.92 26.67
C GLY A 180 17.68 22.51 27.03
N LYS A 181 18.08 21.77 25.98
CA LYS A 181 18.64 20.40 25.95
C LYS A 181 17.61 19.26 26.01
N SER A 182 16.83 19.12 24.93
CA SER A 182 16.21 17.85 24.54
C SER A 182 17.28 16.88 24.00
N THR A 183 17.79 15.99 24.84
CA THR A 183 18.60 14.85 24.41
C THR A 183 17.74 13.88 23.60
N THR A 184 17.79 14.02 22.27
CA THR A 184 17.00 13.20 21.35
C THR A 184 17.46 11.73 21.41
N PRO A 185 16.55 10.74 21.55
CA PRO A 185 16.91 9.32 21.64
C PRO A 185 17.31 8.67 20.30
N TRP A 186 17.36 9.44 19.21
CA TRP A 186 17.68 8.96 17.86
C TRP A 186 19.03 8.23 17.74
N MET A 187 20.03 8.61 18.54
CA MET A 187 21.35 7.95 18.53
C MET A 187 21.27 6.49 19.00
N TRP A 188 20.31 6.15 19.89
CA TRP A 188 20.08 4.75 20.29
C TRP A 188 19.43 3.95 19.16
N LEU A 189 18.56 4.58 18.34
CA LEU A 189 17.94 3.93 17.18
C LEU A 189 18.95 3.69 16.06
N VAL A 190 19.89 4.62 15.82
CA VAL A 190 20.99 4.42 14.86
C VAL A 190 21.94 3.31 15.34
N ALA A 191 22.32 3.30 16.62
CA ALA A 191 23.17 2.25 17.18
C ALA A 191 22.54 0.85 17.08
N LEU A 192 21.22 0.75 17.33
CA LEU A 192 20.49 -0.52 17.27
C LEU A 192 20.30 -1.00 15.82
N ALA A 193 20.09 -0.09 14.86
CA ALA A 193 20.06 -0.42 13.43
C ALA A 193 21.41 -1.01 12.95
N VAL A 194 22.53 -0.36 13.28
CA VAL A 194 23.89 -0.82 12.90
C VAL A 194 24.21 -2.17 13.54
N ALA A 195 23.77 -2.42 14.79
CA ALA A 195 23.96 -3.72 15.45
C ALA A 195 23.20 -4.86 14.76
N VAL A 196 21.96 -4.61 14.31
CA VAL A 196 21.16 -5.60 13.56
C VAL A 196 21.76 -5.88 12.19
N GLU A 197 22.25 -4.86 11.50
CA GLU A 197 22.85 -4.97 10.16
C GLU A 197 24.20 -5.72 10.21
N ALA A 198 25.03 -5.46 11.23
CA ALA A 198 26.25 -6.22 11.48
C ALA A 198 25.96 -7.71 11.80
N GLY A 199 24.93 -7.99 12.61
CA GLY A 199 24.51 -9.36 12.91
C GLY A 199 23.99 -10.12 11.69
N PHE A 200 23.27 -9.44 10.79
CA PHE A 200 22.77 -10.03 9.55
C PHE A 200 23.89 -10.40 8.56
N LEU A 201 24.97 -9.59 8.50
CA LEU A 201 26.14 -9.88 7.68
C LEU A 201 27.01 -11.00 8.27
N LEU A 202 27.17 -11.05 9.60
CA LEU A 202 27.82 -12.16 10.31
C LEU A 202 27.09 -13.51 10.13
N GLY A 203 25.78 -13.50 9.92
CA GLY A 203 24.98 -14.70 9.64
C GLY A 203 25.06 -15.23 8.20
N ARG A 204 25.84 -14.61 7.31
CA ARG A 204 25.90 -14.99 5.87
C ARG A 204 27.27 -15.41 5.34
N SER A 205 28.31 -15.45 6.17
CA SER A 205 29.66 -15.82 5.74
C SER A 205 30.22 -17.03 6.49
N ASP A 206 30.21 -18.20 5.84
CA ASP A 206 31.14 -19.30 6.13
C ASP A 206 32.56 -18.92 5.71
N ALA A 207 33.18 -17.99 6.45
CA ALA A 207 34.55 -17.56 6.23
C ALA A 207 35.18 -17.00 7.53
N GLY A 208 35.80 -17.89 8.32
CA GLY A 208 36.61 -17.47 9.47
C GLY A 208 37.88 -16.75 9.01
N GLY A 209 37.86 -15.41 8.99
CA GLY A 209 38.97 -14.58 8.50
C GLY A 209 39.32 -13.41 9.43
N PRO A 210 40.55 -12.87 9.33
CA PRO A 210 41.10 -11.86 10.26
C PRO A 210 40.33 -10.53 10.31
N TRP A 211 39.44 -10.28 9.33
CA TRP A 211 38.57 -9.11 9.30
C TRP A 211 37.61 -8.99 10.49
N VAL A 212 37.22 -10.11 11.13
CA VAL A 212 36.39 -10.08 12.35
C VAL A 212 37.12 -9.41 13.51
N VAL A 213 38.43 -9.66 13.65
CA VAL A 213 39.26 -9.03 14.70
C VAL A 213 39.44 -7.53 14.42
N ALA A 214 39.59 -7.13 13.15
CA ALA A 214 39.65 -5.73 12.75
C ALA A 214 38.35 -4.97 13.07
N MET A 215 37.18 -5.60 12.87
CA MET A 215 35.88 -5.01 13.21
C MET A 215 35.67 -4.88 14.73
N ILE A 216 36.09 -5.86 15.53
CA ILE A 216 36.02 -5.79 17.00
C ILE A 216 36.95 -4.68 17.53
N ALA A 217 38.16 -4.55 16.97
CA ALA A 217 39.08 -3.46 17.32
C ALA A 217 38.47 -2.08 16.99
N LEU A 218 37.83 -1.93 15.83
CA LEU A 218 37.18 -0.68 15.41
C LEU A 218 35.98 -0.31 16.31
N ALA A 219 35.21 -1.31 16.76
CA ALA A 219 34.12 -1.13 17.72
C ALA A 219 34.62 -0.68 19.11
N LEU A 220 35.75 -1.21 19.58
CA LEU A 220 36.35 -0.79 20.85
C LEU A 220 36.93 0.63 20.78
N VAL A 221 37.52 1.03 19.65
CA VAL A 221 38.03 2.42 19.44
C VAL A 221 36.88 3.43 19.45
N SER A 222 35.74 3.10 18.85
CA SER A 222 34.55 3.98 18.83
C SER A 222 33.84 4.05 20.20
N ALA A 223 33.82 2.96 20.98
CA ALA A 223 33.38 2.99 22.38
C ALA A 223 34.32 3.86 23.26
N GLY A 224 35.63 3.84 23.02
CA GLY A 224 36.60 4.66 23.74
C GLY A 224 36.48 6.16 23.47
N ALA A 225 36.09 6.56 22.26
CA ALA A 225 35.90 7.98 21.90
C ALA A 225 34.71 8.62 22.63
N GLY A 226 33.63 7.88 22.87
CA GLY A 226 32.42 8.38 23.54
C GLY A 226 32.63 8.77 25.01
N PHE A 227 33.56 8.12 25.71
CA PHE A 227 33.80 8.37 27.14
C PHE A 227 34.54 9.69 27.43
N ARG A 228 35.25 10.26 26.43
CA ARG A 228 36.07 11.47 26.63
C ARG A 228 35.34 12.78 26.32
N ALA A 229 34.16 12.73 25.70
CA ALA A 229 33.35 13.91 25.35
C ALA A 229 32.29 14.28 26.42
N GLY A 230 32.18 13.51 27.52
CA GLY A 230 31.22 13.75 28.60
C GLY A 230 31.76 14.55 29.79
N ARG A 231 32.95 15.16 29.68
CA ARG A 231 33.59 15.93 30.76
C ARG A 231 34.30 17.17 30.21
N GLY A 232 33.51 18.10 29.70
CA GLY A 232 33.87 19.44 29.23
C GLY A 232 32.64 20.32 29.23
#